data_AF-A0A653RHQ8-F1
#
_entry.id   AF-A0A653RHQ8-F1
#
_cell.length_a   1.000
_cell.length_b   1.000
_cell.length_c   1.000
_cell.angle_alpha   90.00
_cell.angle_beta   90.00
_cell.angle_gamma   90.00
#
_symmetry.space_group_name_H-M   'P 1'
#
loop_
_entity.id
_entity.type
_entity.pdbx_description
1 polymer ?
#
loop_
_entity_poly.entity_id
_entity_poly.type
_entity_poly.pdbx_seq_one_letter_code
_entity_poly.pdbx_strand_id
1 'polypeptide(L)'
;MLTIRRALEAKKAARENGEEAGFSLIELIIVVVIIGILVAIALPLFGFIQKTSVDGATQSNTKNASTTAVAQVASGATVDVSAQAVNGTVLAVSGTTASTICVSGYNPDGQNYISVATAFKSGPGC
;
A
#
# COMPACT_ATOMS: atom_id res chain seq x y z
N MET A 1 31.42 35.34 -49.93
CA MET A 1 32.12 35.22 -48.64
C MET A 1 31.36 35.82 -47.43
N LEU A 2 30.36 36.70 -47.64
CA LEU A 2 29.60 37.34 -46.53
C LEU A 2 28.70 36.38 -45.73
N THR A 3 28.23 35.29 -46.33
CA THR A 3 27.32 34.32 -45.68
C THR A 3 27.98 33.57 -44.51
N ILE A 4 29.27 33.23 -44.63
CA ILE A 4 30.02 32.53 -43.57
C ILE A 4 30.25 33.45 -42.36
N ARG A 5 30.53 34.74 -42.59
CA ARG A 5 30.71 35.72 -41.50
C ARG A 5 29.42 35.93 -40.71
N ARG A 6 28.28 36.04 -41.39
CA ARG A 6 26.95 36.16 -40.75
C ARG A 6 26.59 34.94 -39.90
N ALA A 7 26.91 33.73 -40.38
CA ALA A 7 26.66 32.51 -39.62
C ALA A 7 27.55 32.40 -38.36
N LEU A 8 28.80 32.86 -38.43
CA LEU A 8 29.72 32.87 -37.29
C LEU A 8 29.33 33.92 -36.24
N GLU A 9 28.89 35.10 -36.67
CA GLU A 9 28.38 36.14 -35.76
C GLU A 9 27.09 35.69 -35.05
N ALA A 10 26.17 35.05 -35.76
CA ALA A 10 24.97 34.46 -35.16
C ALA A 10 25.31 33.36 -34.14
N LYS A 11 26.28 32.49 -34.42
CA LYS A 11 26.75 31.46 -33.47
C LYS A 11 27.44 32.06 -32.25
N LYS A 12 28.22 33.13 -32.43
CA LYS A 12 28.90 33.81 -31.32
C LYS A 12 27.88 34.49 -30.40
N ALA A 13 26.89 35.18 -30.99
CA ALA A 13 25.78 35.78 -30.25
C ALA A 13 24.98 34.73 -29.46
N ALA A 14 24.69 33.57 -30.06
CA ALA A 14 23.99 32.48 -29.36
C ALA A 14 24.76 31.93 -28.14
N ARG A 15 26.10 31.92 -28.18
CA ARG A 15 26.93 31.52 -27.02
C ARG A 15 27.00 32.60 -25.94
N GLU A 16 27.14 33.87 -26.34
CA GLU A 16 27.20 35.00 -25.41
C GLU A 16 25.84 35.22 -24.71
N ASN A 17 24.73 34.96 -25.39
CA ASN A 17 23.37 35.02 -24.83
C ASN A 17 23.00 33.80 -23.98
N GLY A 18 23.88 32.80 -23.87
CA GLY A 18 23.58 31.57 -23.14
C GLY A 18 22.56 30.65 -23.83
N GLU A 19 22.22 30.88 -25.09
CA GLU A 19 21.27 30.05 -25.87
C GLU A 19 21.81 28.63 -26.13
N GLU A 20 23.12 28.40 -26.01
CA GLU A 20 23.78 27.08 -26.04
C GLU A 20 24.19 26.57 -24.64
N ALA A 21 23.69 27.14 -23.54
CA ALA A 21 24.03 26.68 -22.19
C ALA A 21 23.40 25.31 -21.89
N GLY A 22 24.23 24.26 -21.86
CA GLY A 22 23.83 22.92 -21.43
C GLY A 22 23.71 22.80 -19.90
N PHE A 23 22.99 21.78 -19.44
CA PHE A 23 22.85 21.45 -18.01
C PHE A 23 24.22 21.13 -17.39
N SER A 24 24.55 21.77 -16.28
CA SER A 24 25.80 21.57 -15.58
C SER A 24 25.79 20.23 -14.82
N LEU A 25 26.93 19.54 -14.80
CA LEU A 25 27.08 18.32 -13.99
C LEU A 25 26.82 18.57 -12.51
N ILE A 26 27.15 19.77 -11.99
CA ILE A 26 26.88 20.10 -10.59
C ILE A 26 25.38 20.28 -10.32
N GLU A 27 24.61 20.75 -11.30
CA GLU A 27 23.15 20.87 -11.19
C GLU A 27 22.53 19.49 -11.08
N LEU A 28 22.99 18.53 -11.88
CA LEU A 28 22.51 17.15 -11.81
C LEU A 28 22.87 16.49 -10.49
N ILE A 29 24.10 16.70 -10.01
CA ILE A 29 24.56 16.09 -8.76
C ILE A 29 23.75 16.60 -7.57
N ILE A 30 23.49 17.91 -7.47
CA ILE A 30 22.68 18.46 -6.36
C ILE A 30 21.27 17.89 -6.36
N VAL A 31 20.67 17.71 -7.54
CA VAL A 31 19.32 17.12 -7.66
C VAL A 31 19.30 15.68 -7.13
N VAL A 32 20.27 14.85 -7.51
CA VAL A 32 20.35 13.45 -7.03
C VAL A 32 20.61 13.39 -5.52
N VAL A 33 21.41 14.31 -4.97
CA VAL A 33 21.64 14.41 -3.53
C VAL A 33 20.34 14.73 -2.79
N ILE A 34 19.57 15.71 -3.28
CA ILE A 34 18.28 16.08 -2.66
C ILE A 34 17.28 14.92 -2.77
N ILE A 35 17.15 14.28 -3.94
CA ILE A 35 16.28 13.11 -4.12
C ILE A 35 16.72 11.97 -3.20
N GLY A 36 18.03 11.73 -3.04
CA GLY A 36 18.57 10.72 -2.13
C GLY A 36 18.14 10.92 -0.68
N ILE A 37 18.15 12.17 -0.20
CA ILE A 37 17.67 12.51 1.15
C ILE A 37 16.17 12.26 1.29
N LEU A 38 15.36 12.67 0.30
CA LEU A 38 13.91 12.44 0.31
C LEU A 38 13.57 10.95 0.34
N VAL A 39 14.24 10.17 -0.50
CA VAL A 39 14.03 8.71 -0.63
C VAL A 39 14.44 7.99 0.65
N ALA A 40 15.54 8.39 1.29
CA ALA A 40 16.00 7.80 2.55
C ALA A 40 14.96 7.87 3.68
N ILE A 41 14.15 8.94 3.73
CA ILE A 41 13.08 9.10 4.72
C ILE A 41 11.78 8.45 4.26
N ALA A 42 11.43 8.57 2.98
CA ALA A 42 10.13 8.12 2.45
C ALA A 42 10.02 6.60 2.34
N LEU A 43 11.08 5.90 1.88
CA LEU A 43 11.04 4.45 1.68
C LEU A 43 10.79 3.62 2.94
N PRO A 44 11.45 3.86 4.10
CA PRO A 44 11.23 3.02 5.28
C PRO A 44 9.78 3.11 5.80
N LEU A 45 9.11 4.25 5.62
CA LEU A 45 7.72 4.44 6.07
C LEU A 45 6.73 3.56 5.28
N PHE A 46 6.98 3.34 3.99
CA PHE A 46 6.05 2.61 3.12
C PHE A 46 5.77 1.19 3.61
N GLY A 47 6.80 0.50 4.14
CA GLY A 47 6.64 -0.86 4.67
C GLY A 47 5.78 -0.94 5.94
N PHE A 48 5.73 0.12 6.75
CA PHE A 48 4.84 0.22 7.91
C PHE A 48 3.40 0.55 7.48
N ILE A 49 3.22 1.47 6.53
CA ILE A 49 1.91 1.82 5.98
C ILE A 49 1.23 0.59 5.38
N GLN A 50 1.95 -0.21 4.58
CA GLN A 50 1.39 -1.43 4.02
C GLN A 50 0.92 -2.41 5.10
N LYS A 51 1.75 -2.65 6.14
CA LYS A 51 1.40 -3.55 7.23
C LYS A 51 0.13 -3.11 7.96
N THR A 52 0.03 -1.83 8.32
CA THR A 52 -1.17 -1.30 9.00
C THR A 52 -2.40 -1.30 8.09
N SER A 53 -2.23 -1.05 6.78
CA SER A 53 -3.33 -1.13 5.82
C SER A 53 -3.87 -2.55 5.67
N VAL A 54 -2.98 -3.55 5.60
CA VAL A 54 -3.38 -4.96 5.53
C VAL A 54 -4.09 -5.39 6.82
N ASP A 55 -3.53 -5.05 7.99
CA ASP A 55 -4.17 -5.34 9.28
C ASP A 55 -5.55 -4.68 9.40
N GLY A 56 -5.69 -3.41 8.97
CA GLY A 56 -6.97 -2.70 8.94
C GLY A 56 -7.99 -3.33 7.98
N ALA A 57 -7.55 -3.79 6.81
CA ALA A 57 -8.39 -4.51 5.86
C ALA A 57 -8.86 -5.85 6.43
N THR A 58 -7.96 -6.63 7.01
CA THR A 58 -8.26 -7.93 7.65
C THR A 58 -9.23 -7.76 8.82
N GLN A 59 -9.06 -6.74 9.66
CA GLN A 59 -10.00 -6.43 10.73
C GLN A 59 -11.40 -6.08 10.19
N SER A 60 -11.48 -5.25 9.16
CA SER A 60 -12.75 -4.86 8.51
C SER A 60 -13.46 -6.06 7.89
N ASN A 61 -12.72 -6.87 7.12
CA ASN A 61 -13.24 -8.10 6.52
C ASN A 61 -13.76 -9.07 7.57
N THR A 62 -13.06 -9.23 8.70
CA THR A 62 -13.49 -10.09 9.82
C THR A 62 -14.83 -9.62 10.40
N LYS A 63 -15.01 -8.31 10.63
CA LYS A 63 -16.26 -7.75 11.17
C LYS A 63 -17.43 -7.87 10.19
N ASN A 64 -17.16 -7.64 8.92
CA ASN A 64 -18.18 -7.79 7.87
C ASN A 64 -18.62 -9.26 7.78
N ALA A 65 -17.65 -10.17 7.77
CA ALA A 65 -17.91 -11.61 7.75
C ALA A 65 -18.66 -12.09 9.00
N SER A 66 -18.35 -11.57 10.19
CA SER A 66 -19.11 -11.93 11.40
C SER A 66 -20.56 -11.46 11.33
N THR A 67 -20.79 -10.24 10.84
CA THR A 67 -22.14 -9.69 10.67
C THR A 67 -22.94 -10.53 9.68
N THR A 68 -22.33 -10.90 8.55
CA THR A 68 -22.95 -11.79 7.55
C THR A 68 -23.22 -13.18 8.11
N ALA A 69 -22.26 -13.79 8.80
CA ALA A 69 -22.41 -15.12 9.38
C ALA A 69 -23.55 -15.16 10.42
N VAL A 70 -23.62 -14.16 11.31
CA VAL A 70 -24.70 -14.05 12.30
C VAL A 70 -26.05 -13.88 11.62
N ALA A 71 -26.14 -13.05 10.58
CA ALA A 71 -27.38 -12.85 9.83
C ALA A 71 -27.84 -14.13 9.10
N GLN A 72 -26.91 -14.88 8.52
CA GLN A 72 -27.20 -16.17 7.86
C GLN A 72 -27.72 -17.21 8.84
N VAL A 73 -27.09 -17.35 10.01
CA VAL A 73 -27.58 -18.29 11.03
C VAL A 73 -28.92 -17.84 11.61
N ALA A 74 -29.12 -16.53 11.79
CA ALA A 74 -30.41 -15.99 12.24
C ALA A 74 -31.54 -16.24 11.24
N SER A 75 -31.25 -16.35 9.93
CA SER A 75 -32.22 -16.72 8.90
C SER A 75 -32.40 -18.24 8.71
N GLY A 76 -31.74 -19.05 9.55
CA GLY A 76 -31.84 -20.51 9.52
C GLY A 76 -30.87 -21.22 8.58
N ALA A 77 -29.92 -20.49 7.98
CA ALA A 77 -28.85 -21.10 7.20
C ALA A 77 -27.73 -21.65 8.10
N THR A 78 -27.05 -22.68 7.65
CA THR A 78 -25.81 -23.16 8.28
C THR A 78 -24.62 -22.45 7.66
N VAL A 79 -23.70 -21.95 8.48
CA VAL A 79 -22.46 -21.32 8.02
C VAL A 79 -21.34 -22.36 8.03
N ASP A 80 -20.62 -22.47 6.91
CA ASP A 80 -19.48 -23.37 6.79
C ASP A 80 -18.29 -22.87 7.63
N VAL A 81 -17.71 -23.80 8.40
CA VAL A 81 -16.60 -23.58 9.34
C VAL A 81 -15.24 -23.58 8.62
N SER A 82 -15.23 -23.79 7.29
CA SER A 82 -14.00 -23.87 6.49
C SER A 82 -13.29 -22.52 6.39
N ALA A 83 -11.95 -22.54 6.37
CA ALA A 83 -11.17 -21.34 6.11
C ALA A 83 -11.36 -20.86 4.66
N GLN A 84 -11.74 -19.60 4.46
CA GLN A 84 -11.96 -19.00 3.14
C GLN A 84 -11.10 -17.77 2.94
N ALA A 85 -10.49 -17.64 1.75
CA ALA A 85 -9.69 -16.47 1.39
C ALA A 85 -10.57 -15.42 0.68
N VAL A 86 -10.65 -14.22 1.25
CA VAL A 86 -11.41 -13.08 0.72
C VAL A 86 -10.49 -11.86 0.71
N ASN A 87 -10.18 -11.32 -0.48
CA ASN A 87 -9.38 -10.10 -0.66
C ASN A 87 -8.08 -10.07 0.17
N GLY A 88 -7.34 -11.19 0.22
CA GLY A 88 -6.09 -11.28 0.98
C GLY A 88 -6.27 -11.49 2.49
N THR A 89 -7.48 -11.75 2.96
CA THR A 89 -7.78 -12.18 4.32
C THR A 89 -8.24 -13.63 4.32
N VAL A 90 -7.67 -14.47 5.16
CA VAL A 90 -8.19 -15.81 5.43
C VAL A 90 -9.13 -15.73 6.63
N LEU A 91 -10.37 -16.16 6.45
CA LEU A 91 -11.43 -16.15 7.45
C LEU A 91 -11.70 -17.58 7.91
N ALA A 92 -11.74 -17.82 9.21
CA ALA A 92 -12.20 -19.06 9.82
C ALA A 92 -13.40 -18.75 10.71
N VAL A 93 -14.50 -19.49 10.54
CA VAL A 93 -15.70 -19.33 11.37
C VAL A 93 -15.77 -20.46 12.38
N SER A 94 -16.24 -20.17 13.58
CA SER A 94 -16.56 -21.16 14.62
C SER A 94 -17.90 -20.82 15.24
N GLY A 95 -18.56 -21.80 15.85
CA GLY A 95 -19.94 -21.65 16.34
C GLY A 95 -20.98 -21.80 15.24
N THR A 96 -22.17 -22.23 15.62
CA THR A 96 -23.26 -22.60 14.68
C THR A 96 -24.59 -21.91 15.00
N THR A 97 -24.65 -21.15 16.10
CA THR A 97 -25.81 -20.35 16.48
C THR A 97 -25.45 -18.87 16.44
N ALA A 98 -26.45 -17.99 16.26
CA ALA A 98 -26.23 -16.55 16.20
C ALA A 98 -25.47 -16.00 17.43
N SER A 99 -25.65 -16.61 18.61
CA SER A 99 -24.97 -16.21 19.86
C SER A 99 -23.57 -16.80 20.04
N THR A 100 -23.23 -17.86 19.29
CA THR A 100 -21.94 -18.56 19.43
C THR A 100 -21.00 -18.34 18.26
N ILE A 101 -21.45 -17.68 17.19
CA ILE A 101 -20.59 -17.37 16.05
C ILE A 101 -19.40 -16.53 16.49
N CYS A 102 -18.21 -17.02 16.15
CA CYS A 102 -16.98 -16.27 16.17
C CYS A 102 -16.24 -16.44 14.85
N VAL A 103 -15.96 -15.33 14.18
CA VAL A 103 -15.13 -15.27 12.97
C VAL A 103 -13.72 -14.80 13.36
N SER A 104 -12.72 -15.55 12.93
CA SER A 104 -11.31 -15.21 13.04
C SER A 104 -10.75 -14.88 11.67
N GLY A 105 -10.15 -13.70 11.49
CA GLY A 105 -9.48 -13.31 10.24
C GLY A 105 -7.99 -13.08 10.43
N TYR A 106 -7.19 -13.58 9.50
CA TYR A 106 -5.73 -13.46 9.49
C TYR A 106 -5.20 -13.29 8.07
N ASN A 107 -3.98 -12.80 7.91
CA ASN A 107 -3.35 -12.69 6.59
C ASN A 107 -2.89 -14.09 6.10
N PRO A 108 -2.62 -14.30 4.80
CA PRO A 108 -2.29 -15.63 4.26
C PRO A 108 -1.08 -16.29 4.92
N ASP A 109 -0.18 -15.49 5.49
CA ASP A 109 0.99 -15.95 6.24
C ASP A 109 0.67 -16.41 7.68
N GLY A 110 -0.61 -16.36 8.11
CA GLY A 110 -1.05 -16.76 9.45
C GLY A 110 -0.72 -15.75 10.56
N GLN A 111 -0.43 -14.50 10.20
CA GLN A 111 0.08 -13.46 11.11
C GLN A 111 -0.76 -12.17 11.07
N ASN A 112 -0.75 -11.43 12.19
CA ASN A 112 -1.05 -9.99 12.24
C ASN A 112 0.29 -9.24 12.30
N TYR A 113 0.49 -8.24 11.45
CA TYR A 113 1.80 -7.58 11.36
C TYR A 113 2.06 -6.62 12.55
N ILE A 114 1.00 -6.16 13.21
CA ILE A 114 1.04 -5.42 14.48
C ILE A 114 0.55 -6.38 15.58
N SER A 115 1.48 -6.78 16.44
CA SER A 115 1.36 -7.82 17.47
C SER A 115 0.16 -7.67 18.41
N VAL A 116 -0.98 -8.26 18.03
CA VAL A 116 -2.06 -8.74 18.90
C VAL A 116 -2.48 -10.09 18.34
N ALA A 117 -2.41 -11.14 19.17
CA ALA A 117 -2.89 -12.52 18.98
C ALA A 117 -3.30 -12.95 17.56
N THR A 118 -2.58 -13.94 17.00
CA THR A 118 -2.78 -14.80 15.80
C THR A 118 -3.96 -14.62 14.81
N ALA A 119 -5.10 -14.04 15.16
CA ALA A 119 -6.17 -13.63 14.24
C ALA A 119 -7.03 -12.51 14.87
N PHE A 120 -7.52 -11.57 14.05
CA PHE A 120 -8.61 -10.68 14.44
C PHE A 120 -9.86 -11.50 14.70
N LYS A 121 -10.59 -11.23 15.78
CA LYS A 121 -11.83 -11.95 16.11
C LYS A 121 -13.03 -11.02 16.13
N SER A 122 -14.16 -11.50 15.62
CA SER A 122 -15.43 -10.77 15.66
C SER A 122 -16.63 -11.71 15.61
N GLY A 123 -17.68 -11.35 16.34
CA GLY A 123 -18.92 -12.12 16.45
C GLY A 123 -19.34 -12.27 17.91
N PRO A 124 -20.58 -12.64 18.21
CA PRO A 124 -21.09 -12.70 19.60
C PRO A 124 -20.45 -13.81 20.45
N GLY A 125 -19.86 -14.83 19.83
CA GLY A 125 -19.19 -15.95 20.49
C GLY A 125 -17.71 -15.72 20.78
N CYS A 126 -17.20 -14.52 20.49
CA CYS A 126 -15.89 -14.01 20.91
C CYS A 126 -16.00 -12.51 21.24
#